data_AF-A0A0V0WD03-F1
#
_entry.id   AF-A0A0V0WD03-F1
#
_cell.length_a   1.000
_cell.length_b   1.000
_cell.length_c   1.000
_cell.angle_alpha   90.00
_cell.angle_beta   90.00
_cell.angle_gamma   90.00
#
_symmetry.space_group_name_H-M   'P 1'
#
loop_
_entity.id
_entity.type
_entity.pdbx_description
1 polymer ?
#
loop_
_entity_poly.entity_id
_entity_poly.type
_entity_poly.pdbx_seq_one_letter_code
_entity_poly.pdbx_strand_id
1 'polypeptide(L)'
;MSCAFSKLVNCSWMSLYIPKLDATCVLSAKAIIHDDVLHIKQVHGTIESCVATCFGLSPFCNLIKYSPFAKLCNLYYENATHHDLQPNEQIGQSMHLLFHSCHKDITNIPVGILVQSKYQRNNAAKIHTPSIHKNCDFGRLPFVENFHAQRIQLIATSSLKRCFAFCEAPTHTTCNSVLFSAQEGTCLLLSRARNLALLGGIIPTLQSSALFFIILRCYNDFILPSAYTIPRFEEIVPTVYTLFNLTISLYPVQFYATKAAIRIGLWETVDETCCLMICLDKFLEDYCNGYYFSYGEKTCLTFSIRKNNSLPNSPLYRHIMQFSDDRENERADNDPPELHVFPILDEVCQLEFYKPLFLTGWSVITEIQSTTTLQECLSNCAEVMRAKNCSAIYFIDESCILLERMPHSQYHFIRQKASVFAELLFCEPNIR
;
A
#
# COMPACT_ATOMS: atom_id res chain seq x y z
N MET A 1 23.99 7.12 30.13
CA MET A 1 22.67 7.79 30.01
C MET A 1 22.00 7.73 31.37
N SER A 2 21.92 8.86 32.06
CA SER A 2 21.31 8.96 33.39
C SER A 2 19.78 8.79 33.30
N CYS A 3 19.27 7.73 33.90
CA CYS A 3 17.83 7.42 34.00
C CYS A 3 17.08 8.56 34.71
N ALA A 4 16.09 9.14 34.04
CA ALA A 4 15.28 10.24 34.57
C ALA A 4 14.18 9.81 35.57
N PHE A 5 14.13 8.56 36.04
CA PHE A 5 13.04 8.06 36.90
C PHE A 5 13.55 7.05 37.96
N SER A 6 14.26 7.55 38.96
CA SER A 6 15.01 6.75 39.93
C SER A 6 14.28 6.47 41.26
N LYS A 7 12.99 6.14 41.28
CA LYS A 7 12.34 5.82 42.57
C LYS A 7 11.58 4.50 42.70
N LEU A 8 11.36 3.70 41.66
CA LEU A 8 10.57 2.46 41.83
C LEU A 8 10.94 1.23 40.95
N VAL A 9 12.01 1.26 40.15
CA VAL A 9 12.40 0.10 39.33
C VAL A 9 13.93 0.03 39.23
N ASN A 10 14.50 -1.14 39.55
CA ASN A 10 15.89 -1.44 39.26
C ASN A 10 16.07 -1.32 37.73
N CYS A 11 16.95 -0.44 37.25
CA CYS A 11 17.05 0.02 35.85
C CYS A 11 17.42 -1.06 34.81
N SER A 12 17.20 -2.34 35.11
CA SER A 12 17.59 -3.49 34.30
C SER A 12 16.45 -4.06 33.45
N TRP A 13 15.19 -3.89 33.83
CA TRP A 13 14.05 -4.49 33.10
C TRP A 13 13.41 -3.49 32.12
N MET A 14 13.05 -3.99 30.93
CA MET A 14 12.44 -3.21 29.86
C MET A 14 11.37 -4.03 29.14
N SER A 15 10.44 -3.35 28.48
CA SER A 15 9.45 -3.94 27.61
C SER A 15 9.47 -3.28 26.23
N LEU A 16 9.17 -4.09 25.20
CA LEU A 16 9.14 -3.68 23.81
C LEU A 16 7.97 -4.37 23.09
N TYR A 17 7.14 -3.60 22.39
CA TYR A 17 6.11 -4.19 21.51
C TYR A 17 6.74 -4.68 20.21
N ILE A 18 6.43 -5.92 19.84
CA ILE A 18 6.95 -6.63 18.68
C ILE A 18 5.81 -6.79 17.65
N PRO A 19 5.80 -5.98 16.58
CA PRO A 19 4.70 -5.96 15.61
C PRO A 19 4.43 -7.32 14.93
N LYS A 20 5.48 -8.07 14.61
CA LYS A 20 5.37 -9.42 13.99
C LYS A 20 4.68 -10.45 14.88
N LEU A 21 4.68 -10.25 16.20
CA LEU A 21 4.08 -11.17 17.16
C LEU A 21 2.73 -10.68 17.69
N ASP A 22 2.37 -9.41 17.42
CA ASP A 22 1.34 -8.67 18.14
C ASP A 22 1.41 -8.89 19.66
N ALA A 23 2.61 -8.74 20.21
CA ALA A 23 2.90 -9.01 21.62
C ALA A 23 3.92 -8.03 22.18
N THR A 24 3.82 -7.76 23.48
CA THR A 24 4.82 -7.00 24.21
C THR A 24 5.76 -7.97 24.92
N CYS A 25 7.06 -7.83 24.67
CA CYS A 25 8.09 -8.70 25.22
C CYS A 25 8.88 -8.03 26.33
N VAL A 26 9.27 -8.82 27.32
CA VAL A 26 10.03 -8.41 28.50
C VAL A 26 11.49 -8.81 28.30
N LEU A 27 12.37 -7.83 28.48
CA LEU A 27 13.82 -7.98 28.33
C LEU A 27 14.51 -7.42 29.57
N SER A 28 15.74 -7.84 29.82
CA SER A 28 16.60 -7.15 30.79
C SER A 28 18.01 -6.94 30.26
N ALA A 29 18.70 -5.90 30.71
CA ALA A 29 20.12 -5.73 30.41
C ALA A 29 20.91 -6.87 31.09
N LYS A 30 21.70 -7.61 30.30
CA LYS A 30 22.62 -8.65 30.80
C LYS A 30 23.88 -8.66 29.93
N ALA A 31 25.05 -8.59 30.56
CA ALA A 31 26.32 -8.69 29.85
C ALA A 31 26.49 -10.11 29.26
N ILE A 32 27.09 -10.19 28.08
CA ILE A 32 27.35 -11.46 27.40
C ILE A 32 28.82 -11.82 27.61
N ILE A 33 29.05 -12.86 28.39
CA ILE A 33 30.37 -13.47 28.60
C ILE A 33 30.50 -14.58 27.56
N HIS A 34 31.40 -14.40 26.59
CA HIS A 34 31.43 -15.25 25.40
C HIS A 34 31.83 -16.70 25.70
N ASP A 35 32.52 -16.93 26.82
CA ASP A 35 32.96 -18.26 27.26
C ASP A 35 31.82 -19.12 27.81
N ASP A 36 30.72 -18.50 28.25
CA ASP A 36 29.58 -19.17 28.91
C ASP A 36 28.33 -19.29 28.02
N VAL A 37 28.39 -18.79 26.79
CA VAL A 37 27.24 -18.70 25.89
C VAL A 37 27.47 -19.42 24.57
N LEU A 38 26.44 -20.07 24.06
CA LEU A 38 26.44 -20.68 22.74
C LEU A 38 25.92 -19.67 21.72
N HIS A 39 26.77 -19.28 20.75
CA HIS A 39 26.33 -18.48 19.61
C HIS A 39 25.42 -19.31 18.69
N ILE A 40 24.22 -18.81 18.42
CA ILE A 40 23.23 -19.49 17.59
C ILE A 40 23.34 -18.99 16.16
N LYS A 41 23.09 -17.70 15.96
CA LYS A 41 23.07 -17.08 14.63
C LYS A 41 23.14 -15.57 14.69
N GLN A 42 23.58 -14.99 13.58
CA GLN A 42 23.52 -13.57 13.30
C GLN A 42 22.29 -13.24 12.46
N VAL A 43 21.64 -12.12 12.75
CA VAL A 43 20.42 -11.66 12.08
C VAL A 43 20.57 -10.17 11.76
N HIS A 44 20.27 -9.80 10.52
CA HIS A 44 20.17 -8.40 10.11
C HIS A 44 18.73 -7.92 10.32
N GLY A 45 18.56 -6.78 10.98
CA GLY A 45 17.24 -6.21 11.26
C GLY A 45 17.22 -5.19 12.40
N THR A 46 16.01 -4.77 12.74
CA THR A 46 15.70 -3.97 13.92
C THR A 46 15.82 -4.80 15.20
N ILE A 47 15.79 -4.12 16.35
CA ILE A 47 15.67 -4.79 17.64
C ILE A 47 14.38 -5.62 17.73
N GLU A 48 13.26 -5.14 17.16
CA GLU A 48 12.00 -5.88 17.14
C GLU A 48 12.14 -7.21 16.37
N SER A 49 12.77 -7.17 15.19
CA SER A 49 13.00 -8.38 14.38
C SER A 49 13.97 -9.35 15.06
N CYS A 50 14.97 -8.84 15.78
CA CYS A 50 15.88 -9.64 16.59
C CYS A 50 15.15 -10.38 17.71
N VAL A 51 14.30 -9.68 18.46
CA VAL A 51 13.48 -10.27 19.53
C VAL A 51 12.48 -11.27 18.97
N ALA A 52 11.80 -10.95 17.86
CA ALA A 52 10.89 -11.89 17.19
C ALA A 52 11.60 -13.18 16.76
N THR A 53 12.83 -13.05 16.25
CA THR A 53 13.63 -14.19 15.81
C THR A 53 14.10 -15.04 16.99
N CYS A 54 14.51 -14.41 18.10
CA CYS A 54 14.86 -15.12 19.32
C CYS A 54 13.66 -15.86 19.92
N PHE A 55 12.49 -15.21 19.94
CA PHE A 55 11.23 -15.83 20.38
C PHE A 55 10.90 -17.08 19.55
N GLY A 56 11.03 -17.03 18.22
CA GLY A 56 10.81 -18.18 17.34
C GLY A 56 11.82 -19.33 17.50
N LEU A 57 12.98 -19.05 18.12
CA LEU A 57 14.01 -20.06 18.46
C LEU A 57 13.89 -20.57 19.89
N SER A 58 12.94 -20.08 20.68
CA SER A 58 12.71 -20.54 22.04
C SER A 58 12.44 -22.05 22.09
N PRO A 59 12.96 -22.80 23.10
CA PRO A 59 13.71 -22.32 24.28
C PRO A 59 15.21 -22.10 24.03
N PHE A 60 15.70 -22.33 22.82
CA PHE A 60 17.12 -22.32 22.49
C PHE A 60 17.69 -20.91 22.24
N CYS A 61 16.95 -19.84 22.54
CA CYS A 61 17.46 -18.47 22.49
C CYS A 61 16.95 -17.69 23.69
N ASN A 62 17.87 -17.12 24.45
CA ASN A 62 17.57 -16.25 25.59
C ASN A 62 18.45 -15.00 25.66
N LEU A 63 19.51 -14.88 24.85
CA LEU A 63 20.40 -13.72 24.86
C LEU A 63 20.53 -13.07 23.47
N ILE A 64 20.54 -11.74 23.45
CA ILE A 64 20.58 -10.92 22.24
C ILE A 64 21.63 -9.82 22.40
N LYS A 65 22.62 -9.80 21.50
CA LYS A 65 23.51 -8.66 21.31
C LYS A 65 23.04 -7.86 20.12
N TYR A 66 22.50 -6.67 20.30
CA TYR A 66 22.00 -5.81 19.22
C TYR A 66 22.89 -4.59 19.02
N SER A 67 23.24 -4.30 17.76
CA SER A 67 23.95 -3.09 17.35
C SER A 67 22.98 -2.17 16.59
N PRO A 68 22.53 -1.04 17.19
CA PRO A 68 21.59 -0.12 16.55
C PRO A 68 22.10 0.47 15.24
N PHE A 69 23.40 0.82 15.18
CA PHE A 69 24.01 1.43 14.00
C PHE A 69 24.12 0.45 12.83
N ALA A 70 24.55 -0.79 13.11
CA ALA A 70 24.67 -1.83 12.10
C ALA A 70 23.33 -2.48 11.73
N LYS A 71 22.26 -2.23 12.52
CA LYS A 71 20.98 -2.95 12.45
C LYS A 71 21.20 -4.46 12.37
N LEU A 72 21.93 -4.96 13.36
CA LEU A 72 22.40 -6.33 13.42
C LEU A 72 22.25 -6.85 14.84
N CYS A 73 21.85 -8.11 15.00
CA CYS A 73 22.02 -8.83 16.25
C CYS A 73 22.69 -10.18 16.10
N ASN A 74 23.41 -10.56 17.15
CA ASN A 74 23.83 -11.94 17.39
C ASN A 74 22.95 -12.53 18.48
N LEU A 75 22.46 -13.74 18.25
CA LEU A 75 21.59 -14.47 19.15
C LEU A 75 22.38 -15.58 19.84
N TYR A 76 22.15 -15.76 21.14
CA TYR A 76 22.87 -16.70 21.97
C TYR A 76 21.93 -17.50 22.88
N TYR A 77 22.42 -18.66 23.31
CA TYR A 77 21.82 -19.49 24.36
C TYR A 77 22.75 -19.58 25.56
N GLU A 78 22.19 -19.43 26.75
CA GLU A 78 22.88 -19.63 28.02
C GLU A 78 22.05 -20.58 28.89
N ASN A 79 22.70 -21.64 29.40
CA ASN A 79 22.03 -22.73 30.11
C ASN A 79 21.74 -22.40 31.60
N ALA A 80 22.43 -21.41 32.17
CA ALA A 80 22.43 -21.11 33.59
C ALA A 80 21.83 -19.72 33.90
N THR A 81 20.94 -19.67 34.88
CA THR A 81 20.42 -18.45 35.51
C THR A 81 21.46 -17.82 36.44
N HIS A 82 22.64 -17.44 35.92
CA HIS A 82 23.49 -16.49 36.66
C HIS A 82 22.81 -15.11 36.62
N HIS A 83 22.19 -14.74 37.73
CA HIS A 83 21.52 -13.46 37.96
C HIS A 83 22.49 -12.39 38.47
N ASP A 84 23.69 -12.29 37.89
CA ASP A 84 24.52 -11.10 38.12
C ASP A 84 24.05 -9.98 37.18
N LEU A 85 23.03 -9.26 37.65
CA LEU A 85 22.57 -7.99 37.10
C LEU A 85 23.54 -6.87 37.52
N GLN A 86 24.85 -7.04 37.33
CA GLN A 86 25.79 -5.95 37.50
C GLN A 86 25.88 -5.14 36.21
N PRO A 87 25.55 -3.83 36.23
CA PRO A 87 25.81 -2.95 35.09
C PRO A 87 27.32 -2.86 34.90
N ASN A 88 27.82 -3.48 33.83
CA ASN A 88 29.23 -3.40 33.50
C ASN A 88 29.46 -2.20 32.55
N GLU A 89 30.37 -1.28 32.91
CA GLU A 89 30.63 -0.03 32.19
C GLU A 89 31.39 -0.24 30.86
N GLN A 90 31.74 -1.48 30.49
CA GLN A 90 32.48 -1.84 29.27
C GLN A 90 31.59 -2.33 28.11
N ILE A 91 30.34 -1.89 28.05
CA ILE A 91 29.45 -2.18 26.93
C ILE A 91 29.69 -1.09 25.88
N GLY A 92 30.23 -1.46 24.71
CA GLY A 92 30.36 -0.55 23.57
C GLY A 92 29.00 -0.03 23.06
N GLN A 93 28.90 0.37 21.79
CA GLN A 93 27.63 0.88 21.24
C GLN A 93 26.50 -0.16 21.11
N SER A 94 26.73 -1.43 21.47
CA SER A 94 25.76 -2.52 21.34
C SER A 94 24.98 -2.78 22.62
N MET A 95 23.67 -3.00 22.50
CA MET A 95 22.78 -3.39 23.60
C MET A 95 22.90 -4.89 23.85
N HIS A 96 23.11 -5.31 25.10
CA HIS A 96 23.13 -6.72 25.48
C HIS A 96 21.89 -7.03 26.34
N LEU A 97 21.05 -7.95 25.86
CA LEU A 97 19.68 -8.15 26.34
C LEU A 97 19.43 -9.63 26.64
N LEU A 98 18.88 -9.91 27.81
CA LEU A 98 18.29 -11.17 28.19
C LEU A 98 16.80 -11.14 27.85
N PHE A 99 16.35 -12.12 27.09
CA PHE A 99 14.96 -12.32 26.69
C PHE A 99 14.24 -13.19 27.73
N HIS A 100 13.09 -12.72 28.24
CA HIS A 100 12.32 -13.43 29.25
C HIS A 100 11.04 -14.05 28.68
N SER A 101 10.12 -13.21 28.20
CA SER A 101 8.79 -13.64 27.77
C SER A 101 8.15 -12.63 26.82
N CYS A 102 7.09 -13.05 26.13
CA CYS A 102 6.21 -12.18 25.34
C CYS A 102 4.75 -12.43 25.70
N HIS A 103 3.98 -11.35 25.83
CA HIS A 103 2.58 -11.38 26.23
C HIS A 103 1.73 -10.59 25.23
N LYS A 104 0.65 -11.20 24.73
CA LYS A 104 -0.33 -10.51 23.87
C LYS A 104 -1.12 -9.46 24.63
N ASP A 105 -1.54 -9.81 25.84
CA ASP A 105 -2.20 -8.90 26.75
C ASP A 105 -1.17 -8.15 27.60
N ILE A 106 -1.17 -6.83 27.48
CA ILE A 106 -0.25 -5.93 28.19
C ILE A 106 -0.47 -5.96 29.71
N THR A 107 -1.66 -6.35 30.19
CA THR A 107 -1.97 -6.46 31.62
C THR A 107 -1.17 -7.57 32.32
N ASN A 108 -0.67 -8.55 31.57
CA ASN A 108 0.18 -9.62 32.09
C ASN A 108 1.64 -9.18 32.32
N ILE A 109 1.99 -7.95 31.94
CA ILE A 109 3.34 -7.42 32.13
C ILE A 109 3.41 -6.68 33.48
N PRO A 110 4.46 -6.94 34.29
CA PRO A 110 4.62 -6.25 35.58
C PRO A 110 4.61 -4.72 35.44
N VAL A 111 3.84 -4.04 36.30
CA VAL A 111 3.55 -2.59 36.25
C VAL A 111 4.82 -1.72 36.24
N GLY A 112 5.91 -2.17 36.87
CA GLY A 112 7.20 -1.46 36.86
C GLY A 112 7.95 -1.48 35.52
N ILE A 113 7.48 -2.25 34.53
CA ILE A 113 8.12 -2.40 33.22
C ILE A 113 7.28 -1.71 32.13
N LEU A 114 6.31 -0.88 32.50
CA LEU A 114 5.47 -0.11 31.59
C LEU A 114 5.51 1.37 32.01
N VAL A 115 5.29 2.28 31.06
CA VAL A 115 5.33 3.73 31.29
C VAL A 115 4.04 4.43 30.86
N GLN A 116 3.73 5.55 31.48
CA GLN A 116 2.56 6.35 31.10
C GLN A 116 2.74 6.96 29.71
N SER A 117 1.74 6.81 28.85
CA SER A 117 1.75 7.40 27.52
C SER A 117 1.76 8.94 27.58
N LYS A 118 2.62 9.57 26.75
CA LYS A 118 2.53 11.01 26.47
C LYS A 118 1.64 11.22 25.25
N TYR A 119 0.54 11.93 25.44
CA TYR A 119 -0.36 12.30 24.34
C TYR A 119 0.35 13.24 23.36
N GLN A 120 0.56 12.75 22.14
CA GLN A 120 1.00 13.58 21.02
C GLN A 120 -0.23 14.11 20.27
N ARG A 121 -0.11 15.30 19.67
CA ARG A 121 -1.20 15.92 18.91
C ARG A 121 -1.65 15.06 17.73
N ASN A 122 -2.96 15.08 17.49
CA ASN A 122 -3.59 14.49 16.33
C ASN A 122 -3.11 15.21 15.07
N ASN A 123 -2.51 14.46 14.15
CA ASN A 123 -2.25 14.94 12.79
C ASN A 123 -3.21 14.19 11.86
N ALA A 124 -4.03 14.96 11.14
CA ALA A 124 -4.87 14.45 10.08
C ALA A 124 -4.14 14.55 8.75
N ALA A 125 -4.28 13.54 7.90
CA ALA A 125 -3.69 13.49 6.57
C ALA A 125 -4.61 12.70 5.62
N LYS A 126 -4.30 12.78 4.33
CA LYS A 126 -5.00 12.08 3.25
C LYS A 126 -4.05 11.09 2.59
N ILE A 127 -4.55 9.90 2.27
CA ILE A 127 -3.82 8.87 1.53
C ILE A 127 -4.65 8.36 0.37
N HIS A 128 -4.01 8.22 -0.78
CA HIS A 128 -4.57 7.56 -1.96
C HIS A 128 -4.24 6.06 -1.91
N THR A 129 -5.24 5.21 -2.13
CA THR A 129 -5.15 3.75 -2.10
C THR A 129 -5.50 3.16 -3.48
N PRO A 130 -4.51 3.05 -4.40
CA PRO A 130 -4.73 2.57 -5.77
C PRO A 130 -5.42 1.21 -5.84
N SER A 131 -5.02 0.27 -4.97
CA SER A 131 -5.60 -1.09 -4.87
C SER A 131 -7.13 -1.13 -4.82
N ILE A 132 -7.77 -0.07 -4.33
CA ILE A 132 -9.22 0.01 -4.19
C ILE A 132 -9.82 1.31 -4.74
N HIS A 133 -9.07 2.14 -5.47
CA HIS A 133 -9.55 3.42 -6.00
C HIS A 133 -10.27 4.28 -4.96
N LYS A 134 -9.62 4.48 -3.82
CA LYS A 134 -10.13 5.35 -2.76
C LYS A 134 -9.10 6.37 -2.32
N ASN A 135 -9.63 7.48 -1.86
CA ASN A 135 -8.94 8.47 -1.05
C ASN A 135 -9.45 8.34 0.38
N CYS A 136 -8.55 8.21 1.34
CA CYS A 136 -8.87 8.04 2.75
C CYS A 136 -8.26 9.18 3.58
N ASP A 137 -9.11 9.82 4.38
CA ASP A 137 -8.67 10.75 5.41
C ASP A 137 -8.45 9.98 6.72
N PHE A 138 -7.32 10.21 7.36
CA PHE A 138 -6.89 9.44 8.52
C PHE A 138 -6.23 10.32 9.58
N GLY A 139 -6.29 9.85 10.82
CA GLY A 139 -5.67 10.50 11.96
C GLY A 139 -4.66 9.59 12.63
N ARG A 140 -3.53 10.15 13.06
CA ARG A 140 -2.60 9.43 13.97
C ARG A 140 -3.08 9.59 15.40
N LEU A 141 -3.23 8.47 16.10
CA LEU A 141 -3.49 8.43 17.54
C LEU A 141 -2.26 7.98 18.32
N PRO A 142 -2.18 8.30 19.63
CA PRO A 142 -1.14 7.76 20.50
C PRO A 142 -1.13 6.22 20.45
N PHE A 143 0.06 5.62 20.46
CA PHE A 143 0.24 4.17 20.37
C PHE A 143 -0.63 3.42 21.39
N VAL A 144 -0.73 3.91 22.64
CA VAL A 144 -1.51 3.27 23.72
C VAL A 144 -2.97 2.97 23.34
N GLU A 145 -3.56 3.78 22.48
CA GLU A 145 -4.96 3.64 22.08
C GLU A 145 -5.23 2.36 21.28
N ASN A 146 -4.19 1.75 20.72
CA ASN A 146 -4.30 0.47 20.03
C ASN A 146 -4.80 -0.63 20.97
N PHE A 147 -4.40 -0.64 22.25
CA PHE A 147 -4.75 -1.73 23.19
C PHE A 147 -6.24 -1.79 23.51
N HIS A 148 -6.97 -0.71 23.25
CA HIS A 148 -8.42 -0.62 23.42
C HIS A 148 -9.21 -0.97 22.15
N ALA A 149 -8.54 -1.33 21.07
CA ALA A 149 -9.17 -1.76 19.83
C ALA A 149 -9.27 -3.30 19.75
N GLN A 150 -10.29 -3.80 19.06
CA GLN A 150 -10.41 -5.21 18.74
C GLN A 150 -9.47 -5.58 17.60
N ARG A 151 -8.70 -6.66 17.77
CA ARG A 151 -7.82 -7.21 16.74
C ARG A 151 -8.63 -7.99 15.71
N ILE A 152 -8.43 -7.69 14.42
CA ILE A 152 -9.09 -8.37 13.31
C ILE A 152 -8.11 -9.34 12.64
N GLN A 153 -7.03 -8.81 12.05
CA GLN A 153 -6.07 -9.61 11.29
C GLN A 153 -4.71 -8.92 11.22
N LEU A 154 -3.63 -9.69 11.33
CA LEU A 154 -2.27 -9.23 11.03
C LEU A 154 -1.91 -9.61 9.59
N ILE A 155 -1.49 -8.63 8.78
CA ILE A 155 -1.02 -8.82 7.42
C ILE A 155 0.42 -8.34 7.26
N ALA A 156 1.17 -8.96 6.34
CA ALA A 156 2.54 -8.58 6.03
C ALA A 156 2.56 -7.52 4.93
N THR A 157 2.92 -6.28 5.27
CA THR A 157 3.09 -5.21 4.30
C THR A 157 3.95 -4.08 4.86
N SER A 158 4.87 -3.57 4.05
CA SER A 158 5.62 -2.34 4.32
C SER A 158 4.96 -1.10 3.70
N SER A 159 3.82 -1.26 3.00
CA SER A 159 3.10 -0.16 2.35
C SER A 159 1.91 0.28 3.22
N LEU A 160 1.95 1.53 3.67
CA LEU A 160 0.82 2.13 4.39
C LEU A 160 -0.44 2.18 3.51
N LYS A 161 -0.28 2.39 2.19
CA LYS A 161 -1.38 2.39 1.23
C LYS A 161 -2.08 1.03 1.21
N ARG A 162 -1.32 -0.07 1.15
CA ARG A 162 -1.87 -1.44 1.22
C ARG A 162 -2.54 -1.72 2.55
N CYS A 163 -1.91 -1.33 3.65
CA CYS A 163 -2.48 -1.48 4.99
C CYS A 163 -3.89 -0.85 5.09
N PHE A 164 -4.05 0.37 4.58
CA PHE A 164 -5.34 1.04 4.50
C PHE A 164 -6.30 0.37 3.52
N ALA A 165 -5.83 -0.05 2.35
CA ALA A 165 -6.65 -0.73 1.36
C ALA A 165 -7.26 -2.03 1.91
N PHE A 166 -6.48 -2.81 2.67
CA PHE A 166 -6.96 -4.04 3.32
C PHE A 166 -7.92 -3.77 4.47
N CYS A 167 -7.73 -2.71 5.25
CA CYS A 167 -8.72 -2.30 6.27
C CYS A 167 -10.06 -1.89 5.61
N GLU A 168 -9.99 -1.19 4.49
CA GLU A 168 -11.17 -0.77 3.70
C GLU A 168 -11.72 -1.85 2.76
N ALA A 169 -11.14 -3.06 2.79
CA ALA A 169 -11.57 -4.16 1.94
C ALA A 169 -12.95 -4.67 2.38
N PRO A 170 -13.79 -5.15 1.44
CA PRO A 170 -15.12 -5.68 1.76
C PRO A 170 -15.12 -6.82 2.80
N THR A 171 -14.02 -7.57 2.90
CA THR A 171 -13.85 -8.66 3.87
C THR A 171 -13.70 -8.18 5.31
N HIS A 172 -13.35 -6.91 5.54
CA HIS A 172 -13.05 -6.35 6.86
C HIS A 172 -13.97 -5.18 7.21
N THR A 173 -15.29 -5.37 7.07
CA THR A 173 -16.29 -4.30 7.23
C THR A 173 -16.28 -3.57 8.58
N THR A 174 -15.75 -4.19 9.63
CA THR A 174 -15.62 -3.59 10.96
C THR A 174 -14.31 -2.82 11.17
N CYS A 175 -13.33 -2.99 10.27
CA CYS A 175 -12.04 -2.33 10.37
C CYS A 175 -12.20 -0.82 10.19
N ASN A 176 -11.57 -0.06 11.08
CA ASN A 176 -11.57 1.40 11.01
C ASN A 176 -10.29 2.01 11.58
N SER A 177 -9.30 1.17 11.88
CA SER A 177 -8.01 1.60 12.40
C SER A 177 -6.96 0.53 12.09
N VAL A 178 -5.70 0.95 12.05
CA VAL A 178 -4.57 0.07 11.74
C VAL A 178 -3.39 0.39 12.63
N LEU A 179 -2.65 -0.64 13.05
CA LEU A 179 -1.36 -0.52 13.69
C LEU A 179 -0.27 -0.99 12.72
N PHE A 180 0.53 -0.06 12.24
CA PHE A 180 1.42 -0.26 11.10
C PHE A 180 2.89 -0.06 11.49
N SER A 181 3.77 -0.98 11.07
CA SER A 181 5.23 -0.80 11.12
C SER A 181 5.83 -1.03 9.75
N ALA A 182 6.33 0.04 9.13
CA ALA A 182 7.07 -0.03 7.87
C ALA A 182 8.39 -0.81 8.03
N GLN A 183 9.05 -0.69 9.19
CA GLN A 183 10.34 -1.33 9.46
C GLN A 183 10.18 -2.85 9.61
N GLU A 184 9.09 -3.29 10.24
CA GLU A 184 8.79 -4.72 10.36
C GLU A 184 8.03 -5.31 9.18
N GLY A 185 7.48 -4.45 8.31
CA GLY A 185 6.62 -4.88 7.21
C GLY A 185 5.32 -5.52 7.70
N THR A 186 4.69 -4.92 8.72
CA THR A 186 3.46 -5.46 9.34
C THR A 186 2.36 -4.41 9.43
N CYS A 187 1.12 -4.85 9.22
CA CYS A 187 -0.08 -4.07 9.45
C CYS A 187 -1.11 -4.92 10.20
N LEU A 188 -1.50 -4.49 11.40
CA LEU A 188 -2.57 -5.10 12.16
C LEU A 188 -3.86 -4.30 11.94
N LEU A 189 -4.87 -4.96 11.40
CA LEU A 189 -6.21 -4.44 11.17
C LEU A 189 -6.99 -4.44 12.49
N LEU A 190 -7.59 -3.30 12.83
CA LEU A 190 -8.20 -3.05 14.13
C LEU A 190 -9.60 -2.45 13.97
N SER A 191 -10.52 -2.84 14.86
CA SER A 191 -11.83 -2.21 15.02
C SER A 191 -11.88 -1.45 16.34
N ARG A 192 -12.20 -0.17 16.29
CA ARG A 192 -12.34 0.71 17.46
C ARG A 192 -13.72 1.36 17.48
N ALA A 193 -14.30 1.55 18.66
CA ALA A 193 -15.52 2.33 18.80
C ALA A 193 -15.28 3.81 18.42
N ARG A 194 -16.10 4.36 17.50
CA ARG A 194 -15.88 5.70 16.90
C ARG A 194 -15.97 6.87 17.90
N ASN A 195 -16.73 6.72 18.97
CA ASN A 195 -16.98 7.78 19.97
C ASN A 195 -16.22 7.55 21.29
N LEU A 196 -15.16 6.74 21.27
CA LEU A 196 -14.37 6.49 22.47
C LEU A 196 -13.43 7.68 22.70
N ALA A 197 -13.56 8.33 23.86
CA ALA A 197 -12.55 9.27 24.32
C ALA A 197 -11.17 8.61 24.36
N LEU A 198 -10.12 9.42 24.32
CA LEU A 198 -8.76 8.91 24.53
C LEU A 198 -8.68 8.33 25.95
N LEU A 199 -8.52 7.01 26.03
CA LEU A 199 -8.50 6.28 27.30
C LEU A 199 -7.12 6.39 27.98
N GLY A 200 -6.08 6.63 27.19
CA GLY A 200 -4.72 6.61 27.68
C GLY A 200 -4.29 5.24 28.17
N GLY A 201 -3.29 5.27 29.04
CA GLY A 201 -2.80 4.10 29.74
C GLY A 201 -1.29 3.95 29.66
N ILE A 202 -0.88 2.70 29.86
CA ILE A 202 0.49 2.25 29.95
C ILE A 202 0.98 1.70 28.62
N ILE A 203 2.23 1.99 28.26
CA ILE A 203 2.89 1.54 27.04
C ILE A 203 4.22 0.85 27.39
N PRO A 204 4.80 0.09 26.44
CA PRO A 204 6.13 -0.46 26.63
C PRO A 204 7.18 0.63 26.92
N THR A 205 8.22 0.28 27.68
CA THR A 205 9.29 1.24 28.05
C THR A 205 10.10 1.68 26.84
N LEU A 206 10.29 0.78 25.88
CA LEU A 206 10.97 1.08 24.62
C LEU A 206 9.95 1.45 23.56
N GLN A 207 10.26 2.52 22.81
CA GLN A 207 9.44 2.95 21.70
C GLN A 207 9.51 1.91 20.57
N SER A 208 8.34 1.38 20.18
CA SER A 208 8.20 0.53 19.01
C SER A 208 8.17 1.37 17.73
N SER A 209 8.62 0.78 16.62
CA SER A 209 8.44 1.30 15.26
C SER A 209 6.97 1.37 14.80
N ALA A 210 6.05 0.71 15.51
CA ALA A 210 4.63 0.70 15.16
C ALA A 210 3.90 2.02 15.44
N LEU A 211 3.06 2.41 14.48
CA LEU A 211 2.25 3.63 14.50
C LEU A 211 0.77 3.27 14.40
N PHE A 212 -0.05 3.88 15.26
CA PHE A 212 -1.49 3.65 15.30
C PHE A 212 -2.25 4.74 14.55
N PHE A 213 -3.06 4.34 13.57
CA PHE A 213 -3.87 5.23 12.74
C PHE A 213 -5.35 4.85 12.81
N ILE A 214 -6.21 5.87 12.77
CA ILE A 214 -7.66 5.72 12.62
C ILE A 214 -8.08 6.22 11.23
N ILE A 215 -9.00 5.52 10.61
CA ILE A 215 -9.63 5.92 9.35
C ILE A 215 -10.84 6.78 9.69
N LEU A 216 -10.86 8.02 9.22
CA LEU A 216 -11.94 8.96 9.49
C LEU A 216 -13.05 8.79 8.45
N ARG A 217 -12.67 8.79 7.17
CA ARG A 217 -13.56 8.56 6.03
C ARG A 217 -12.76 8.16 4.81
N CYS A 218 -13.37 7.36 3.94
CA CYS A 218 -12.85 7.07 2.61
C CYS A 218 -13.91 7.33 1.55
N TYR A 219 -13.48 7.80 0.39
CA TYR A 219 -14.33 8.10 -0.77
C TYR A 219 -13.63 7.65 -2.04
N ASN A 220 -14.38 7.39 -3.10
CA ASN A 220 -13.79 7.01 -4.39
C ASN A 220 -12.87 8.12 -4.90
N ASP A 221 -11.74 7.75 -5.48
CA ASP A 221 -10.79 8.70 -6.06
C ASP A 221 -11.18 9.21 -7.45
N PHE A 222 -12.26 8.66 -8.03
CA PHE A 222 -12.78 9.04 -9.32
C PHE A 222 -14.19 9.65 -9.24
N ILE A 223 -14.43 10.63 -10.10
CA ILE A 223 -15.74 11.20 -10.40
C ILE A 223 -16.10 10.73 -11.81
N LEU A 224 -17.30 10.18 -12.01
CA LEU A 224 -17.73 9.84 -13.36
C LEU A 224 -17.88 11.14 -14.16
N PRO A 225 -17.28 11.23 -15.35
CA PRO A 225 -17.62 12.29 -16.29
C PRO A 225 -19.13 12.33 -16.50
N SER A 226 -19.71 13.51 -16.62
CA SER A 226 -21.17 13.70 -16.80
C SER A 226 -21.72 12.96 -18.03
N ALA A 227 -20.89 12.70 -19.03
CA ALA A 227 -21.22 11.95 -20.25
C ALA A 227 -20.86 10.46 -20.21
N TYR A 228 -20.22 9.95 -19.15
CA TYR A 228 -19.80 8.55 -19.08
C TYR A 228 -21.00 7.65 -18.82
N THR A 229 -21.38 6.88 -19.84
CA THR A 229 -22.38 5.81 -19.73
C THR A 229 -21.65 4.50 -19.56
N ILE A 230 -22.05 3.70 -18.56
CA ILE A 230 -21.49 2.36 -18.36
C ILE A 230 -21.78 1.55 -19.63
N PRO A 231 -20.76 0.98 -20.29
CA PRO A 231 -20.97 0.26 -21.54
C PRO A 231 -21.86 -0.96 -21.31
N ARG A 232 -22.65 -1.32 -22.32
CA ARG A 232 -23.34 -2.61 -22.34
C ARG A 232 -22.28 -3.68 -22.57
N PHE A 233 -22.03 -4.52 -21.56
CA PHE A 233 -20.93 -5.50 -21.63
C PHE A 233 -21.11 -6.51 -22.76
N GLU A 234 -22.33 -6.73 -23.24
CA GLU A 234 -22.64 -7.55 -24.44
C GLU A 234 -22.05 -6.99 -25.74
N GLU A 235 -21.84 -5.67 -25.82
CA GLU A 235 -21.31 -4.98 -27.02
C GLU A 235 -19.78 -4.96 -27.05
N ILE A 236 -19.12 -5.36 -25.95
CA ILE A 236 -17.66 -5.36 -25.84
C ILE A 236 -17.13 -6.66 -26.45
N VAL A 237 -16.13 -6.56 -27.33
CA VAL A 237 -15.46 -7.72 -27.91
C VAL A 237 -14.54 -8.36 -26.84
N PRO A 238 -14.78 -9.61 -26.43
CA PRO A 238 -13.94 -10.27 -25.44
C PRO A 238 -12.70 -10.89 -26.07
N THR A 239 -11.67 -11.08 -25.25
CA THR A 239 -10.59 -12.03 -25.56
C THR A 239 -10.95 -13.39 -24.98
N VAL A 240 -10.96 -14.43 -25.82
CA VAL A 240 -11.38 -15.77 -25.42
C VAL A 240 -10.17 -16.67 -25.17
N TYR A 241 -10.16 -17.33 -24.01
CA TYR A 241 -9.15 -18.27 -23.58
C TYR A 241 -9.79 -19.61 -23.25
N THR A 242 -9.00 -20.68 -23.35
CA THR A 242 -9.39 -21.99 -22.84
C THR A 242 -8.37 -22.41 -21.78
N LEU A 243 -8.83 -22.63 -20.55
CA LEU A 243 -8.01 -23.09 -19.42
C LEU A 243 -8.75 -24.20 -18.69
N PHE A 244 -8.11 -25.34 -18.41
CA PHE A 244 -8.70 -26.45 -17.64
C PHE A 244 -10.09 -26.91 -18.15
N ASN A 245 -10.29 -27.01 -19.47
CA ASN A 245 -11.58 -27.30 -20.11
C ASN A 245 -12.70 -26.27 -19.86
N LEU A 246 -12.33 -25.07 -19.38
CA LEU A 246 -13.19 -23.91 -19.18
C LEU A 246 -12.94 -22.90 -20.29
N THR A 247 -14.01 -22.41 -20.93
CA THR A 247 -13.93 -21.29 -21.87
C THR A 247 -14.12 -20.00 -21.11
N ILE A 248 -13.17 -19.08 -21.20
CA ILE A 248 -13.16 -17.81 -20.49
C ILE A 248 -13.17 -16.68 -21.52
N SER A 249 -14.21 -15.86 -21.49
CA SER A 249 -14.31 -14.60 -22.22
C SER A 249 -13.96 -13.45 -21.28
N LEU A 250 -12.80 -12.84 -21.50
CA LEU A 250 -12.35 -11.64 -20.79
C LEU A 250 -12.78 -10.39 -21.53
N TYR A 251 -13.59 -9.57 -20.87
CA TYR A 251 -14.08 -8.29 -21.39
C TYR A 251 -13.22 -7.17 -20.81
N PRO A 252 -12.39 -6.48 -21.63
CA PRO A 252 -11.64 -5.33 -21.14
C PRO A 252 -12.59 -4.16 -20.90
N VAL A 253 -12.57 -3.61 -19.68
CA VAL A 253 -13.46 -2.52 -19.27
C VAL A 253 -12.69 -1.49 -18.45
N GLN A 254 -12.99 -0.21 -18.61
CA GLN A 254 -12.44 0.83 -17.73
C GLN A 254 -12.95 0.67 -16.29
N PHE A 255 -12.10 0.99 -15.32
CA PHE A 255 -12.41 0.85 -13.88
C PHE A 255 -13.70 1.58 -13.46
N TYR A 256 -14.07 2.70 -14.10
CA TYR A 256 -15.30 3.43 -13.78
C TYR A 256 -16.59 2.62 -13.93
N ALA A 257 -16.58 1.59 -14.78
CA ALA A 257 -17.72 0.68 -14.94
C ALA A 257 -17.96 -0.21 -13.69
N THR A 258 -17.02 -0.26 -12.74
CA THR A 258 -17.21 -0.93 -11.44
C THR A 258 -18.39 -0.38 -10.62
N LYS A 259 -18.94 0.79 -10.97
CA LYS A 259 -20.22 1.28 -10.42
C LYS A 259 -21.40 0.33 -10.66
N ALA A 260 -21.35 -0.46 -11.73
CA ALA A 260 -22.32 -1.53 -12.00
C ALA A 260 -22.02 -2.84 -11.25
N ALA A 261 -21.01 -2.85 -10.39
CA ALA A 261 -20.56 -4.02 -9.65
C ALA A 261 -20.58 -3.79 -8.14
N ILE A 262 -20.37 -4.87 -7.40
CA ILE A 262 -20.20 -4.92 -5.94
C ILE A 262 -18.80 -5.47 -5.69
N ARG A 263 -18.00 -4.78 -4.89
CA ARG A 263 -16.68 -5.27 -4.47
C ARG A 263 -16.88 -6.42 -3.49
N ILE A 264 -16.22 -7.56 -3.70
CA ILE A 264 -16.38 -8.74 -2.85
C ILE A 264 -15.12 -9.07 -2.04
N GLY A 265 -13.92 -8.69 -2.52
CA GLY A 265 -12.68 -8.95 -1.78
C GLY A 265 -11.46 -8.23 -2.36
N LEU A 266 -10.41 -8.13 -1.54
CA LEU A 266 -9.09 -7.63 -1.92
C LEU A 266 -8.06 -8.69 -1.53
N TRP A 267 -7.17 -9.02 -2.46
CA TRP A 267 -6.22 -10.12 -2.31
C TRP A 267 -4.81 -9.68 -2.68
N GLU A 268 -3.82 -10.27 -2.01
CA GLU A 268 -2.43 -10.18 -2.45
C GLU A 268 -2.18 -11.19 -3.56
N THR A 269 -1.46 -10.78 -4.60
CA THR A 269 -1.16 -11.64 -5.74
C THR A 269 0.14 -11.17 -6.40
N VAL A 270 0.79 -12.06 -7.14
CA VAL A 270 2.05 -11.76 -7.83
C VAL A 270 1.83 -11.07 -9.17
N ASP A 271 0.76 -11.45 -9.88
CA ASP A 271 0.44 -10.95 -11.22
C ASP A 271 -1.08 -11.02 -11.51
N GLU A 272 -1.44 -10.51 -12.68
CA GLU A 272 -2.81 -10.47 -13.17
C GLU A 272 -3.38 -11.87 -13.47
N THR A 273 -2.54 -12.81 -13.92
CA THR A 273 -2.96 -14.19 -14.18
C THR A 273 -3.42 -14.85 -12.89
N CYS A 274 -2.67 -14.67 -11.80
CA CYS A 274 -3.07 -15.12 -10.48
C CYS A 274 -4.35 -14.40 -9.99
N CYS A 275 -4.56 -13.13 -10.33
CA CYS A 275 -5.81 -12.42 -10.01
C CYS A 275 -7.01 -13.04 -10.74
N LEU A 276 -6.87 -13.37 -12.02
CA LEU A 276 -7.87 -14.12 -12.77
C LEU A 276 -8.16 -15.48 -12.12
N MET A 277 -7.13 -16.22 -11.73
CA MET A 277 -7.28 -17.50 -11.05
C MET A 277 -8.04 -17.38 -9.71
N ILE A 278 -7.76 -16.34 -8.92
CA ILE A 278 -8.53 -16.05 -7.69
C ILE A 278 -10.01 -15.81 -8.02
N CYS A 279 -10.32 -15.06 -9.07
CA CYS A 279 -11.70 -14.84 -9.49
C CYS A 279 -12.38 -16.13 -10.00
N LEU A 280 -11.64 -17.00 -10.68
CA LEU A 280 -12.15 -18.29 -11.16
C LEU A 280 -12.40 -19.28 -10.02
N ASP A 281 -11.51 -19.35 -9.03
CA ASP A 281 -11.70 -20.17 -7.83
C ASP A 281 -12.96 -19.71 -7.06
N LYS A 282 -13.09 -18.40 -6.82
CA LYS A 282 -14.24 -17.79 -6.15
C LYS A 282 -15.54 -17.84 -6.94
N PHE A 283 -15.52 -18.27 -8.19
CA PHE A 283 -16.73 -18.54 -8.96
C PHE A 283 -17.37 -19.88 -8.64
N LEU A 284 -16.62 -20.88 -8.19
CA LEU A 284 -17.21 -22.13 -7.73
C LEU A 284 -18.15 -21.91 -6.52
N GLU A 285 -18.02 -20.74 -5.88
CA GLU A 285 -18.90 -20.24 -4.83
C GLU A 285 -19.98 -19.25 -5.34
N ASP A 286 -20.12 -19.00 -6.65
CA ASP A 286 -21.04 -18.04 -7.32
C ASP A 286 -20.79 -16.53 -7.07
N TYR A 287 -19.58 -16.12 -6.68
CA TYR A 287 -19.36 -14.73 -6.25
C TYR A 287 -18.60 -13.81 -7.23
N CYS A 288 -17.71 -14.33 -8.09
CA CYS A 288 -16.84 -13.48 -8.93
C CYS A 288 -17.11 -13.58 -10.44
N ASN A 289 -17.30 -12.41 -11.05
CA ASN A 289 -17.44 -12.20 -12.50
C ASN A 289 -16.77 -10.89 -12.96
N GLY A 290 -15.91 -10.29 -12.14
CA GLY A 290 -15.02 -9.22 -12.56
C GLY A 290 -13.87 -9.02 -11.59
N TYR A 291 -12.76 -8.49 -12.07
CA TYR A 291 -11.58 -8.20 -11.25
C TYR A 291 -10.85 -6.94 -11.75
N TYR A 292 -10.09 -6.32 -10.85
CA TYR A 292 -9.09 -5.29 -11.13
C TYR A 292 -7.77 -5.72 -10.51
N PHE A 293 -6.69 -5.67 -11.28
CA PHE A 293 -5.34 -5.92 -10.78
C PHE A 293 -4.56 -4.61 -10.75
N SER A 294 -4.17 -4.18 -9.55
CA SER A 294 -3.28 -3.02 -9.40
C SER A 294 -1.83 -3.46 -9.59
N TYR A 295 -1.17 -2.93 -10.63
CA TYR A 295 0.17 -3.35 -11.00
C TYR A 295 1.23 -2.85 -10.02
N GLY A 296 1.11 -1.60 -9.59
CA GLY A 296 2.03 -0.97 -8.65
C GLY A 296 1.91 -1.55 -7.24
N GLU A 297 0.69 -1.84 -6.81
CA GLU A 297 0.45 -2.40 -5.48
C GLU A 297 0.37 -3.93 -5.48
N LYS A 298 0.44 -4.66 -6.60
CA LYS A 298 0.36 -6.14 -6.64
C LYS A 298 -0.81 -6.71 -5.82
N THR A 299 -2.00 -6.19 -6.08
CA THR A 299 -3.25 -6.58 -5.42
C THR A 299 -4.36 -6.84 -6.42
N CYS A 300 -5.23 -7.79 -6.10
CA CYS A 300 -6.39 -8.17 -6.89
C CYS A 300 -7.67 -7.75 -6.15
N LEU A 301 -8.44 -6.83 -6.71
CA LEU A 301 -9.77 -6.49 -6.22
C LEU A 301 -10.81 -7.24 -7.04
N THR A 302 -11.63 -8.06 -6.39
CA THR A 302 -12.65 -8.88 -7.06
C THR A 302 -14.04 -8.26 -6.93
N PHE A 303 -14.89 -8.56 -7.92
CA PHE A 303 -16.21 -7.96 -8.07
C PHE A 303 -17.29 -8.99 -8.45
N SER A 304 -18.51 -8.67 -8.04
CA SER A 304 -19.76 -9.25 -8.52
C SER A 304 -20.56 -8.19 -9.30
N ILE A 305 -20.71 -8.38 -10.61
CA ILE A 305 -21.52 -7.57 -11.51
C ILE A 305 -22.99 -7.75 -11.14
N ARG A 306 -23.70 -6.63 -11.00
CA ARG A 306 -25.14 -6.63 -10.67
C ARG A 306 -25.94 -7.29 -11.80
N LYS A 307 -27.02 -7.98 -11.44
CA LYS A 307 -27.85 -8.77 -12.39
C LYS A 307 -28.27 -8.02 -13.65
N ASN A 308 -28.59 -6.73 -13.56
CA ASN A 308 -29.02 -5.93 -14.72
C ASN A 308 -27.92 -5.75 -15.78
N ASN A 309 -26.66 -5.97 -15.41
CA ASN A 309 -25.50 -5.79 -16.28
C ASN A 309 -24.70 -7.10 -16.44
N SER A 310 -25.13 -8.20 -15.81
CA SER A 310 -24.36 -9.44 -15.79
C SER A 310 -24.59 -10.26 -17.05
N LEU A 311 -23.50 -10.76 -17.64
CA LEU A 311 -23.55 -11.77 -18.69
C LEU A 311 -23.79 -13.16 -18.07
N PRO A 312 -24.52 -14.07 -18.74
CA PRO A 312 -24.88 -15.37 -18.20
C PRO A 312 -23.64 -16.27 -18.07
N ASN A 313 -23.32 -16.69 -16.86
CA ASN A 313 -22.22 -17.62 -16.59
C ASN A 313 -22.71 -19.07 -16.49
N SER A 314 -21.87 -20.02 -16.87
CA SER A 314 -22.10 -21.46 -16.69
C SER A 314 -20.84 -22.17 -16.19
N PRO A 315 -20.94 -23.45 -15.78
CA PRO A 315 -19.77 -24.22 -15.35
C PRO A 315 -18.68 -24.39 -16.42
N LEU A 316 -19.02 -24.23 -17.71
CA LEU A 316 -18.09 -24.42 -18.84
C LEU A 316 -17.73 -23.11 -19.57
N TYR A 317 -18.54 -22.06 -19.40
CA TYR A 317 -18.37 -20.77 -20.08
C TYR A 317 -18.43 -19.63 -19.07
N ARG A 318 -17.36 -18.83 -19.04
CA ARG A 318 -17.13 -17.75 -18.09
C ARG A 318 -17.07 -16.41 -18.83
N HIS A 319 -17.85 -15.45 -18.38
CA HIS A 319 -17.79 -14.05 -18.77
C HIS A 319 -17.24 -13.26 -17.58
N ILE A 320 -16.03 -12.72 -17.74
CA ILE A 320 -15.32 -12.02 -16.67
C ILE A 320 -14.93 -10.63 -17.17
N MET A 321 -15.27 -9.63 -16.37
CA MET A 321 -14.96 -8.23 -16.66
C MET A 321 -13.59 -7.91 -16.08
N GLN A 322 -12.63 -7.67 -16.96
CA GLN A 322 -11.28 -7.25 -16.62
C GLN A 322 -11.27 -5.73 -16.54
N PHE A 323 -11.43 -5.21 -15.32
CA PHE A 323 -11.33 -3.79 -15.05
C PHE A 323 -9.88 -3.36 -15.04
N SER A 324 -9.59 -2.25 -15.72
CA SER A 324 -8.28 -1.63 -15.74
C SER A 324 -8.41 -0.13 -15.58
N ASP A 325 -7.40 0.49 -14.97
CA ASP A 325 -7.25 1.92 -15.13
C ASP A 325 -6.93 2.23 -16.58
N ASP A 326 -7.32 3.43 -17.00
CA ASP A 326 -7.00 3.90 -18.33
C ASP A 326 -5.49 3.82 -18.57
N ARG A 327 -5.10 2.84 -19.40
CA ARG A 327 -3.73 2.58 -19.82
C ARG A 327 -2.74 2.47 -18.66
N GLU A 328 -3.16 1.82 -17.56
CA GLU A 328 -2.31 1.61 -16.36
C GLU A 328 -0.92 1.07 -16.72
N ASN A 329 -0.87 0.08 -17.62
CA ASN A 329 0.39 -0.51 -18.09
C ASN A 329 1.28 0.48 -18.84
N GLU A 330 0.70 1.41 -19.61
CA GLU A 330 1.46 2.42 -20.33
C GLU A 330 1.91 3.57 -19.40
N ARG A 331 1.23 3.72 -18.26
CA ARG A 331 1.49 4.76 -17.26
C ARG A 331 2.33 4.30 -16.07
N ALA A 332 2.51 2.99 -15.88
CA ALA A 332 3.12 2.42 -14.68
C ALA A 332 4.54 2.93 -14.39
N ASP A 333 5.33 3.17 -15.45
CA ASP A 333 6.72 3.65 -15.34
C ASP A 333 6.87 5.15 -15.66
N ASN A 334 5.79 5.85 -16.00
CA ASN A 334 5.83 7.27 -16.29
C ASN A 334 6.21 8.07 -15.04
N ASP A 335 6.80 9.26 -15.26
CA ASP A 335 6.99 10.20 -14.17
C ASP A 335 5.63 10.82 -13.79
N PRO A 336 5.44 11.28 -12.54
CA PRO A 336 4.19 11.89 -12.12
C PRO A 336 3.77 13.05 -13.04
N PRO A 337 2.46 13.23 -13.32
CA PRO A 337 2.02 14.31 -14.20
C PRO A 337 2.42 15.70 -13.69
N GLU A 338 2.87 16.56 -14.60
CA GLU A 338 3.42 17.88 -14.30
C GLU A 338 2.46 18.99 -14.73
N LEU A 339 2.42 20.10 -13.99
CA LEU A 339 1.65 21.29 -14.37
C LEU A 339 2.47 22.19 -15.28
N HIS A 340 1.93 22.51 -16.45
CA HIS A 340 2.49 23.48 -17.39
C HIS A 340 1.56 24.66 -17.56
N VAL A 341 2.12 25.86 -17.43
CA VAL A 341 1.41 27.11 -17.68
C VAL A 341 1.61 27.48 -19.15
N PHE A 342 0.53 27.85 -19.83
CA PHE A 342 0.53 28.36 -21.19
C PHE A 342 0.11 29.84 -21.17
N PRO A 343 1.07 30.79 -21.05
CA PRO A 343 0.77 32.20 -20.86
C PRO A 343 -0.06 32.82 -21.99
N ILE A 344 0.09 32.32 -23.22
CA ILE A 344 -0.64 32.81 -24.39
C ILE A 344 -2.12 32.45 -24.32
N LEU A 345 -2.43 31.25 -23.80
CA LEU A 345 -3.78 30.75 -23.65
C LEU A 345 -4.42 31.19 -22.32
N ASP A 346 -3.62 31.68 -21.38
CA ASP A 346 -4.00 31.92 -19.97
C ASP A 346 -4.61 30.66 -19.33
N GLU A 347 -4.03 29.50 -19.63
CA GLU A 347 -4.45 28.19 -19.11
C GLU A 347 -3.29 27.48 -18.41
N VAL A 348 -3.64 26.63 -17.44
CA VAL A 348 -2.73 25.66 -16.80
C VAL A 348 -3.20 24.27 -17.16
N CYS A 349 -2.31 23.46 -17.71
CA CYS A 349 -2.60 22.07 -18.06
C CYS A 349 -1.79 21.11 -17.21
N GLN A 350 -2.39 19.97 -16.88
CA GLN A 350 -1.66 18.83 -16.34
C GLN A 350 -1.25 17.90 -17.49
N LEU A 351 0.06 17.67 -17.62
CA LEU A 351 0.67 16.89 -18.68
C LEU A 351 1.25 15.58 -18.14
N GLU A 352 1.11 14.50 -18.89
CA GLU A 352 1.78 13.24 -18.59
C GLU A 352 2.67 12.81 -19.78
N PHE A 353 3.94 12.55 -19.50
CA PHE A 353 4.92 12.13 -20.50
C PHE A 353 5.07 10.61 -20.51
N TYR A 354 4.85 10.01 -21.68
CA TYR A 354 4.85 8.57 -21.83
C TYR A 354 6.24 8.01 -22.16
N LYS A 355 6.71 7.07 -21.34
CA LYS A 355 7.96 6.33 -21.56
C LYS A 355 7.83 5.11 -22.46
N PRO A 356 6.72 4.34 -22.48
CA PRO A 356 6.60 3.18 -23.38
C PRO A 356 6.64 3.56 -24.86
N LEU A 357 7.12 2.63 -25.69
CA LEU A 357 7.20 2.84 -27.15
C LEU A 357 5.88 2.54 -27.86
N PHE A 358 5.06 1.68 -27.26
CA PHE A 358 3.80 1.22 -27.81
C PHE A 358 2.66 1.77 -26.96
N LEU A 359 1.80 2.58 -27.58
CA LEU A 359 0.71 3.29 -26.91
C LEU A 359 -0.61 2.91 -27.58
N THR A 360 -1.65 2.64 -26.80
CA THR A 360 -2.97 2.24 -27.32
C THR A 360 -3.99 3.38 -27.21
N GLY A 361 -4.99 3.35 -28.08
CA GLY A 361 -6.12 4.28 -28.06
C GLY A 361 -5.82 5.68 -28.61
N TRP A 362 -4.96 5.80 -29.62
CA TRP A 362 -4.59 7.08 -30.22
C TRP A 362 -4.82 7.13 -31.72
N SER A 363 -5.36 8.25 -32.20
CA SER A 363 -5.54 8.55 -33.62
C SER A 363 -4.91 9.90 -33.95
N VAL A 364 -4.33 10.03 -35.15
CA VAL A 364 -3.71 11.27 -35.60
C VAL A 364 -4.79 12.23 -36.08
N ILE A 365 -4.80 13.44 -35.51
CA ILE A 365 -5.65 14.54 -35.98
C ILE A 365 -4.97 15.23 -37.15
N THR A 366 -3.71 15.65 -36.96
CA THR A 366 -2.95 16.41 -37.95
C THR A 366 -1.47 16.43 -37.61
N GLU A 367 -0.65 16.78 -38.59
CA GLU A 367 0.78 17.03 -38.44
C GLU A 367 1.07 18.51 -38.75
N ILE A 368 1.80 19.16 -37.85
CA ILE A 368 2.23 20.55 -37.94
C ILE A 368 3.75 20.54 -38.15
N GLN A 369 4.15 20.91 -39.36
CA GLN A 369 5.57 21.07 -39.70
C GLN A 369 6.09 22.43 -39.22
N SER A 370 7.40 22.51 -38.97
CA SER A 370 8.09 23.72 -38.50
C SER A 370 7.74 24.13 -37.05
N THR A 371 7.41 23.15 -36.21
CA THR A 371 7.17 23.40 -34.79
C THR A 371 8.52 23.30 -34.07
N THR A 372 9.12 24.43 -33.71
CA THR A 372 10.54 24.44 -33.30
C THR A 372 10.75 23.97 -31.87
N THR A 373 9.70 23.96 -31.05
CA THR A 373 9.80 23.58 -29.63
C THR A 373 8.67 22.67 -29.16
N LEU A 374 8.98 21.86 -28.15
CA LEU A 374 7.99 21.04 -27.45
C LEU A 374 6.86 21.91 -26.85
N GLN A 375 7.20 23.08 -26.31
CA GLN A 375 6.25 24.01 -25.70
C GLN A 375 5.23 24.53 -26.74
N GLU A 376 5.69 24.84 -27.95
CA GLU A 376 4.84 25.26 -29.06
C GLU A 376 3.90 24.12 -29.48
N CYS A 377 4.43 22.90 -29.59
CA CYS A 377 3.63 21.71 -29.90
C CYS A 377 2.53 21.45 -28.86
N LEU A 378 2.87 21.54 -27.57
CA LEU A 378 1.90 21.43 -26.47
C LEU A 378 0.83 22.53 -26.53
N SER A 379 1.24 23.77 -26.81
CA SER A 379 0.33 24.91 -26.92
C SER A 379 -0.68 24.72 -28.07
N ASN A 380 -0.22 24.20 -29.21
CA ASN A 380 -1.08 23.90 -30.36
C ASN A 380 -2.15 22.85 -30.02
N CYS A 381 -1.81 21.83 -29.23
CA CYS A 381 -2.80 20.86 -28.77
C CYS A 381 -3.79 21.49 -27.80
N ALA A 382 -3.29 22.23 -26.79
CA ALA A 382 -4.10 22.90 -25.78
C ALA A 382 -5.17 23.80 -26.42
N GLU A 383 -4.79 24.61 -27.40
CA GLU A 383 -5.69 25.52 -28.14
C GLU A 383 -6.87 24.78 -28.80
N VAL A 384 -6.61 23.61 -29.37
CA VAL A 384 -7.62 22.83 -30.12
C VAL A 384 -8.21 21.67 -29.32
N MET A 385 -7.93 21.57 -28.02
CA MET A 385 -8.44 20.50 -27.14
C MET A 385 -9.96 20.39 -27.21
N ARG A 386 -10.69 21.52 -27.14
CA ARG A 386 -12.17 21.50 -27.16
C ARG A 386 -12.76 21.43 -28.56
N ALA A 387 -12.09 22.03 -29.55
CA ALA A 387 -12.61 22.14 -30.90
C ALA A 387 -12.36 20.89 -31.76
N LYS A 388 -11.24 20.20 -31.51
CA LYS A 388 -10.78 19.03 -32.28
C LYS A 388 -10.48 17.81 -31.40
N ASN A 389 -10.87 17.83 -30.12
CA ASN A 389 -10.61 16.75 -29.17
C ASN A 389 -9.12 16.37 -29.06
N CYS A 390 -8.20 17.32 -29.29
CA CYS A 390 -6.77 17.06 -29.08
C CYS A 390 -6.56 16.66 -27.62
N SER A 391 -5.82 15.58 -27.42
CA SER A 391 -5.60 14.98 -26.10
C SER A 391 -4.14 14.61 -25.91
N ALA A 392 -3.34 14.48 -26.97
CA ALA A 392 -1.91 14.27 -26.87
C ALA A 392 -1.13 14.87 -28.04
N ILE A 393 0.17 14.96 -27.83
CA ILE A 393 1.15 15.29 -28.85
C ILE A 393 2.17 14.18 -29.03
N TYR A 394 2.72 14.10 -30.24
CA TYR A 394 3.95 13.39 -30.54
C TYR A 394 4.91 14.36 -31.23
N PHE A 395 6.04 14.62 -30.59
CA PHE A 395 7.03 15.57 -31.04
C PHE A 395 8.34 14.85 -31.39
N ILE A 396 8.81 15.02 -32.62
CA ILE A 396 10.08 14.48 -33.11
C ILE A 396 10.64 15.38 -34.20
N ASP A 397 11.94 15.66 -34.17
CA ASP A 397 12.66 16.37 -35.24
C ASP A 397 11.94 17.63 -35.76
N GLU A 398 11.46 18.50 -34.85
CA GLU A 398 10.70 19.73 -35.18
C GLU A 398 9.35 19.52 -35.90
N SER A 399 8.86 18.27 -35.92
CA SER A 399 7.50 17.90 -36.32
C SER A 399 6.64 17.67 -35.09
N CYS A 400 5.44 18.26 -35.10
CA CYS A 400 4.44 18.11 -34.06
C CYS A 400 3.21 17.40 -34.62
N ILE A 401 2.89 16.23 -34.09
CA ILE A 401 1.68 15.49 -34.44
C ILE A 401 0.69 15.64 -33.29
N LEU A 402 -0.52 16.09 -33.61
CA LEU A 402 -1.63 16.19 -32.67
C LEU A 402 -2.47 14.92 -32.72
N LEU A 403 -2.82 14.38 -31.56
CA LEU A 403 -3.56 13.13 -31.44
C LEU A 403 -4.85 13.32 -30.64
N GLU A 404 -5.90 12.63 -31.09
CA GLU A 404 -7.14 12.47 -30.33
C GLU A 404 -7.17 11.10 -29.66
N ARG A 405 -7.92 11.05 -28.56
CA ARG A 405 -8.12 9.84 -27.81
C ARG A 405 -9.24 9.00 -28.41
N MET A 406 -8.95 7.71 -28.63
CA MET A 406 -9.90 6.74 -29.16
C MET A 406 -10.51 5.88 -28.04
N PRO A 407 -11.81 5.54 -28.10
CA PRO A 407 -12.46 4.71 -27.08
C PRO A 407 -12.00 3.25 -27.06
N HIS A 408 -11.37 2.78 -28.15
CA HIS A 408 -11.03 1.37 -28.37
C HIS A 408 -9.51 1.18 -28.38
N SER A 409 -9.01 0.21 -27.61
CA SER A 409 -7.58 -0.13 -27.49
C SER A 409 -6.96 -0.79 -28.74
N GLN A 410 -7.74 -0.99 -29.80
CA GLN A 410 -7.28 -1.63 -31.04
C GLN A 410 -6.40 -0.69 -31.88
N TYR A 411 -6.55 0.62 -31.71
CA TYR A 411 -5.68 1.62 -32.35
C TYR A 411 -4.38 1.72 -31.58
N HIS A 412 -3.25 1.55 -32.26
CA HIS A 412 -1.93 1.62 -31.65
C HIS A 412 -1.10 2.70 -32.32
N PHE A 413 -0.33 3.40 -31.49
CA PHE A 413 0.63 4.41 -31.89
C PHE A 413 2.02 3.96 -31.41
N ILE A 414 2.96 3.91 -32.35
CA ILE A 414 4.34 3.48 -32.07
C ILE A 414 5.23 4.71 -32.14
N ARG A 415 5.79 5.11 -30.99
CA ARG A 415 6.69 6.26 -30.91
C ARG A 415 8.14 5.82 -31.14
N GLN A 416 8.95 6.72 -31.69
CA GLN A 416 10.39 6.50 -31.79
C GLN A 416 11.10 6.78 -30.46
N LYS A 417 12.24 6.13 -30.20
CA LYS A 417 12.96 6.30 -28.92
C LYS A 417 13.38 7.75 -28.62
N ALA A 418 13.73 8.52 -29.65
CA ALA A 418 14.16 9.91 -29.52
C ALA A 418 12.99 10.93 -29.49
N SER A 419 11.75 10.46 -29.63
CA SER A 419 10.57 11.32 -29.62
C SER A 419 10.08 11.65 -28.21
N VAL A 420 9.21 12.66 -28.11
CA VAL A 420 8.42 12.94 -26.91
C VAL A 420 6.95 12.65 -27.22
N PHE A 421 6.31 11.87 -26.36
CA PHE A 421 4.85 11.70 -26.38
C PHE A 421 4.29 12.25 -25.07
N ALA A 422 3.34 13.19 -25.15
CA ALA A 422 2.75 13.81 -23.97
C ALA A 422 1.23 13.86 -24.11
N GLU A 423 0.52 13.39 -23.09
CA GLU A 423 -0.93 13.54 -22.97
C GLU A 423 -1.27 14.78 -22.15
N LEU A 424 -2.21 15.57 -22.66
CA LEU A 424 -2.83 16.69 -21.95
C LEU A 424 -4.03 16.12 -21.19
N LEU A 425 -3.85 15.82 -19.91
CA LEU A 425 -4.89 15.18 -19.09
C LEU A 425 -6.10 16.11 -18.89
N PHE A 426 -5.83 17.37 -18.60
CA PHE A 426 -6.80 18.46 -18.60
C PHE A 426 -6.10 19.82 -18.68
N CYS A 427 -6.85 20.84 -19.11
CA CYS A 427 -6.46 22.25 -19.06
C CYS A 427 -7.58 23.06 -18.44
N GLU A 428 -7.23 23.96 -17.52
CA GLU A 428 -8.14 24.89 -16.87
C GLU A 428 -7.66 26.34 -17.02
N PRO A 429 -8.57 27.33 -17.04
CA PRO A 429 -8.19 28.74 -17.01
C PRO A 429 -7.31 29.05 -15.80
N ASN A 430 -6.27 29.84 -16.00
CA ASN A 430 -5.39 30.28 -14.94
C ASN A 430 -6.16 31.19 -13.98
N ILE A 431 -6.38 30.74 -12.74
CA ILE A 431 -7.05 31.53 -11.71
C ILE A 431 -6.05 32.57 -11.21
N ARG A 432 -6.24 33.84 -11.60
CA ARG A 432 -5.46 34.97 -11.08
C ARG A 432 -5.80 35.32 -9.64
#